data_AF-A0ABD3AKJ3-F1
#
_entry.id   AF-A0ABD3AKJ3-F1
#
_cell.length_a   1.000
_cell.length_b   1.000
_cell.length_c   1.000
_cell.angle_alpha   90.00
_cell.angle_beta   90.00
_cell.angle_gamma   90.00
#
_symmetry.space_group_name_H-M   'P 1'
#
loop_
_entity.id
_entity.type
_entity.pdbx_description
1 polymer ?
#
loop_
_entity_poly.entity_id
_entity_poly.type
_entity_poly.pdbx_seq_one_letter_code
_entity_poly.pdbx_strand_id
1 'polypeptide(L)'
;MGSSSSDGASKERLKWTQELHSLFDKAVNQLGGPDRATPKGILKVMGIPGLTIFHVKSHLQKYRMSKFIPESPNRGSRFERRSISEILPNFSATSGAQLHEALQMQKEVQKRLTDQLEVRLGQWLEVGGNRASGIGLYYNR
;
A
#
# COMPACT_ATOMS: atom_id res chain seq x y z
N MET A 1 8.46 9.64 -38.20
CA MET A 1 8.78 9.69 -36.76
C MET A 1 7.67 8.94 -36.03
N GLY A 2 8.07 8.05 -35.11
CA GLY A 2 7.32 6.85 -34.71
C GLY A 2 5.96 7.07 -34.06
N SER A 3 5.06 6.14 -34.37
CA SER A 3 3.73 5.97 -33.81
C SER A 3 3.79 5.75 -32.29
N SER A 4 3.11 6.62 -31.55
CA SER A 4 2.87 6.49 -30.12
C SER A 4 1.86 5.37 -29.87
N SER A 5 2.35 4.16 -29.57
CA SER A 5 1.52 3.07 -29.07
C SER A 5 1.10 3.37 -27.63
N SER A 6 -0.17 3.71 -27.50
CA SER A 6 -0.98 3.64 -26.29
C SER A 6 -0.85 2.26 -25.61
N ASP A 7 -0.38 2.23 -24.36
CA ASP A 7 -0.51 1.04 -23.51
C ASP A 7 -0.88 1.46 -22.08
N GLY A 8 -2.03 2.13 -22.00
CA GLY A 8 -2.76 2.47 -20.78
C GLY A 8 -3.92 1.49 -20.51
N ALA A 9 -3.86 0.27 -21.05
CA ALA A 9 -4.80 -0.78 -20.68
C ALA A 9 -4.32 -1.38 -19.35
N SER A 10 -5.14 -1.22 -18.32
CA SER A 10 -5.03 -1.88 -17.02
C SER A 10 -4.55 -3.33 -17.17
N LYS A 11 -3.23 -3.54 -17.05
CA LYS A 11 -2.62 -4.87 -17.09
C LYS A 11 -3.24 -5.68 -15.97
N GLU A 12 -4.10 -6.61 -16.34
CA GLU A 12 -4.77 -7.51 -15.42
C GLU A 12 -3.74 -8.09 -14.46
N ARG A 13 -3.97 -7.90 -13.16
CA ARG A 13 -3.01 -8.28 -12.13
C ARG A 13 -2.81 -9.79 -12.21
N LEU A 14 -1.60 -10.22 -12.58
CA LEU A 14 -1.28 -11.62 -12.75
C LEU A 14 -1.60 -12.41 -11.49
N LYS A 15 -2.41 -13.45 -11.64
CA LYS A 15 -2.77 -14.39 -10.57
C LYS A 15 -1.79 -15.56 -10.60
N TRP A 16 -1.07 -15.76 -9.50
CA TRP A 16 -0.22 -16.94 -9.31
C TRP A 16 -1.11 -18.15 -9.00
N THR A 17 -1.56 -18.85 -10.04
CA THR A 17 -2.29 -20.12 -9.91
C THR A 17 -1.35 -21.26 -9.52
N GLN A 18 -1.91 -22.36 -9.02
CA GLN A 18 -1.12 -23.53 -8.59
C GLN A 18 -0.30 -24.13 -9.75
N GLU A 19 -0.84 -24.13 -10.97
CA GLU A 19 -0.13 -24.59 -12.17
C GLU A 19 1.08 -23.71 -12.48
N LEU A 20 0.88 -22.38 -12.47
CA LEU A 20 1.94 -21.40 -12.72
C LEU A 20 3.03 -21.49 -11.64
N HIS A 21 2.64 -21.75 -10.39
CA HIS A 21 3.58 -22.02 -9.29
C HIS A 21 4.38 -23.31 -9.49
N SER A 22 3.74 -24.40 -9.94
CA SER A 22 4.42 -25.67 -10.21
C SER A 22 5.48 -25.53 -11.31
N LEU A 23 5.19 -24.78 -12.37
CA LEU A 23 6.17 -24.43 -13.41
C LEU A 23 7.32 -23.58 -12.87
N PHE A 24 7.02 -22.62 -12.00
CA PHE A 24 8.03 -21.82 -11.33
C PHE A 24 8.94 -22.67 -10.45
N ASP A 25 8.40 -23.58 -9.64
CA ASP A 25 9.19 -24.49 -8.80
C ASP A 25 10.12 -25.38 -9.63
N LYS A 26 9.61 -25.95 -10.73
CA LYS A 26 10.42 -26.71 -11.69
C LYS A 26 11.55 -25.87 -12.27
N ALA A 27 11.25 -24.63 -12.68
CA ALA A 27 12.26 -23.71 -13.22
C ALA A 27 13.32 -23.33 -12.18
N VAL A 28 12.94 -23.10 -10.93
CA VAL A 28 13.87 -22.82 -9.82
C VAL A 28 14.77 -24.02 -9.55
N ASN A 29 14.20 -25.22 -9.51
CA ASN A 29 14.96 -26.46 -9.31
C ASN A 29 15.94 -26.71 -10.46
N GLN A 30 15.53 -26.48 -11.71
CA GLN A 30 16.42 -26.57 -12.89
C GLN A 30 17.58 -25.57 -12.85
N LEU A 31 17.39 -24.40 -12.24
CA LEU A 31 18.42 -23.37 -12.10
C LEU A 31 19.32 -23.55 -10.86
N GLY A 32 19.22 -24.69 -10.18
CA GLY A 32 20.06 -25.01 -9.03
C GLY A 32 19.57 -24.43 -7.71
N GLY A 33 18.25 -24.24 -7.59
CA GLY A 33 17.59 -23.85 -6.33
C GLY A 33 17.36 -22.34 -6.18
N PRO A 34 16.67 -21.93 -5.09
CA PRO A 34 16.22 -20.55 -4.90
C PRO A 34 17.37 -19.53 -4.89
N ASP A 35 18.54 -19.85 -4.36
CA ASP A 35 19.67 -18.92 -4.27
C ASP A 35 20.33 -18.63 -5.62
N ARG A 36 20.40 -19.63 -6.48
CA ARG A 36 21.07 -19.54 -7.80
C ARG A 36 20.13 -19.11 -8.92
N ALA A 37 18.84 -19.35 -8.77
CA ALA A 37 17.86 -19.00 -9.80
C ALA A 37 17.79 -17.47 -10.02
N THR A 38 17.91 -17.03 -11.27
CA THR A 38 17.78 -15.61 -11.63
C THR A 38 16.39 -15.34 -12.21
N PRO A 39 15.78 -14.15 -11.97
CA PRO A 39 14.47 -13.83 -12.53
C PRO A 39 14.42 -13.94 -14.07
N LYS A 40 15.51 -13.60 -14.76
CA LYS A 40 15.63 -13.77 -16.21
C LYS A 40 15.67 -15.25 -16.61
N GLY A 41 16.43 -16.07 -15.88
CA GLY A 41 16.51 -17.51 -16.13
C GLY A 41 15.15 -18.18 -15.96
N ILE A 42 14.46 -17.90 -14.84
CA ILE A 42 13.14 -18.47 -14.55
C ILE A 42 12.13 -18.05 -15.61
N LEU A 43 12.12 -16.77 -16.01
CA LEU A 43 11.23 -16.27 -17.06
C LEU A 43 11.44 -17.02 -18.38
N LYS A 44 12.70 -17.24 -18.76
CA LYS A 44 13.06 -17.96 -19.99
C LYS A 44 12.64 -19.43 -19.95
N VAL A 45 12.79 -20.10 -18.80
CA VAL A 45 12.40 -21.51 -18.63
C VAL A 45 10.88 -21.66 -18.61
N MET A 46 10.14 -20.74 -17.99
CA MET A 46 8.68 -20.79 -17.96
C MET A 46 8.05 -20.45 -19.31
N GLY A 47 8.62 -19.51 -20.07
CA GLY A 47 8.20 -19.23 -21.46
C GLY A 47 6.75 -18.77 -21.61
N ILE A 48 6.08 -18.34 -20.54
CA ILE A 48 4.64 -18.02 -20.55
C ILE A 48 4.42 -16.63 -21.17
N PRO A 49 3.57 -16.51 -22.22
CA PRO A 49 3.23 -15.22 -22.80
C PRO A 49 2.47 -14.34 -21.79
N GLY A 50 2.85 -13.07 -21.68
CA GLY A 50 2.27 -12.13 -20.70
C GLY A 50 2.89 -12.19 -19.30
N LEU A 51 3.74 -13.20 -19.01
CA LEU A 51 4.57 -13.20 -17.81
C LEU A 51 5.74 -12.23 -18.00
N THR A 52 5.99 -11.36 -17.03
CA THR A 52 7.08 -10.38 -17.08
C THR A 52 8.12 -10.69 -16.02
N ILE A 53 9.33 -10.17 -16.19
CA ILE A 53 10.41 -10.30 -15.21
C ILE A 53 10.02 -9.74 -13.84
N PHE A 54 9.14 -8.74 -13.78
CA PHE A 54 8.69 -8.15 -12.52
C PHE A 54 7.82 -9.11 -11.71
N HIS A 55 6.92 -9.84 -12.37
CA HIS A 55 6.11 -10.89 -11.74
C HIS A 55 7.02 -11.97 -11.16
N VAL A 56 8.00 -12.42 -11.94
CA VAL A 56 8.97 -13.43 -11.50
C VAL A 56 9.86 -12.91 -10.37
N LYS A 57 10.37 -11.68 -10.45
CA LYS A 57 11.24 -11.07 -9.42
C LYS A 57 10.52 -10.97 -8.08
N SER A 58 9.32 -10.39 -8.06
CA SER A 58 8.51 -10.24 -6.83
C SER A 58 8.14 -11.59 -6.22
N HIS A 59 7.80 -12.57 -7.07
CA HIS A 59 7.48 -13.92 -6.59
C HIS A 59 8.70 -14.69 -6.10
N LEU A 60 9.84 -14.58 -6.79
CA LEU A 60 11.12 -15.18 -6.37
C LEU A 60 11.62 -14.58 -5.05
N GLN A 61 11.46 -13.27 -4.86
CA GLN A 61 11.79 -12.61 -3.61
C GLN A 61 10.99 -13.21 -2.44
N LYS A 62 9.66 -13.30 -2.58
CA LYS A 62 8.79 -13.95 -1.60
C LYS A 62 9.16 -15.43 -1.40
N TYR A 63 9.44 -16.15 -2.48
CA TYR A 63 9.81 -17.56 -2.46
C TYR A 63 11.09 -17.81 -1.66
N ARG A 64 12.13 -17.01 -1.89
CA ARG A 64 13.39 -17.05 -1.11
C ARG A 64 13.13 -16.81 0.35
N MET A 65 12.40 -15.76 0.71
CA MET A 65 12.09 -15.46 2.10
C MET A 65 11.34 -16.60 2.81
N SER A 66 10.52 -17.36 2.09
CA SER A 66 9.82 -18.53 2.64
C SER A 66 10.66 -19.82 2.67
N LYS A 67 11.74 -19.91 1.90
CA LYS A 67 12.58 -21.12 1.75
C LYS A 67 13.99 -20.98 2.35
N PHE A 68 14.39 -19.77 2.73
CA PHE A 68 15.69 -19.50 3.36
C PHE A 68 15.65 -19.94 4.83
N ILE A 69 15.71 -21.26 5.03
CA ILE A 69 16.23 -21.86 6.26
C ILE A 69 17.68 -22.21 5.92
N PRO A 70 18.69 -21.47 6.41
CA PRO A 70 20.07 -21.97 6.35
C PRO A 70 20.12 -23.25 7.19
N GLU A 71 20.79 -24.29 6.68
CA GLU A 71 20.96 -25.60 7.32
C GLU A 71 21.16 -25.52 8.84
N SER A 72 20.06 -25.61 9.59
CA SER A 72 20.03 -25.78 11.03
C SER A 72 18.93 -26.80 11.33
N PRO A 73 19.24 -27.92 11.99
CA PRO A 73 18.36 -29.08 12.04
C PRO A 73 17.21 -28.94 13.07
N ASN A 74 16.77 -27.71 13.39
CA ASN A 74 15.74 -27.53 14.41
C ASN A 74 14.71 -26.46 14.06
N ARG A 75 13.46 -26.94 13.94
CA ARG A 75 12.16 -26.25 13.92
C ARG A 75 11.77 -25.48 12.66
N GLY A 76 10.73 -26.02 12.02
CA GLY A 76 9.95 -25.31 11.02
C GLY A 76 9.33 -24.04 11.59
N SER A 77 9.78 -22.89 11.09
CA SER A 77 9.00 -21.66 11.21
C SER A 77 8.12 -21.59 9.98
N ARG A 78 6.89 -22.08 10.15
CA ARG A 78 5.73 -21.56 9.42
C ARG A 78 5.78 -20.03 9.47
N PHE A 79 5.18 -19.41 8.46
CA PHE A 79 4.88 -17.98 8.42
C PHE A 79 4.03 -17.63 9.66
N GLU A 80 4.67 -17.49 10.81
CA GLU A 80 4.04 -16.96 12.00
C GLU A 80 3.92 -15.49 11.70
N ARG A 81 2.69 -15.12 11.34
CA ARG A 81 2.17 -13.77 11.41
C ARG A 81 2.59 -13.24 12.78
N ARG A 82 3.78 -12.61 12.85
CA ARG A 82 4.33 -12.05 14.10
C ARG A 82 3.19 -11.33 14.78
N SER A 83 2.83 -11.81 15.95
CA SER A 83 1.71 -11.24 16.67
C SER A 83 2.06 -9.78 16.94
N ILE A 84 1.10 -8.86 16.78
CA ILE A 84 1.33 -7.42 16.98
C ILE A 84 1.93 -7.16 18.38
N SER A 85 1.63 -8.03 19.34
CA SER A 85 2.19 -8.05 20.69
C SER A 85 3.72 -8.27 20.76
N GLU A 86 4.34 -8.90 19.76
CA GLU A 86 5.80 -9.09 19.71
C GLU A 86 6.54 -7.87 19.14
N ILE A 87 5.86 -7.07 18.31
CA ILE A 87 6.43 -5.90 17.65
C ILE A 87 6.30 -4.66 18.55
N LEU A 88 5.24 -4.58 19.33
CA LEU A 88 4.95 -3.47 20.25
C LEU A 88 4.58 -4.02 21.64
N PRO A 89 5.58 -4.33 22.49
CA PRO A 89 5.34 -4.87 23.84
C PRO A 89 4.49 -3.92 24.72
N ASN A 90 4.55 -2.61 24.48
CA ASN A 90 3.78 -1.61 25.21
C ASN A 90 2.36 -1.35 24.66
N PHE A 91 1.99 -1.88 23.49
CA PHE A 91 0.65 -1.66 22.94
C PHE A 91 -0.45 -2.28 23.83
N SER A 92 -0.11 -3.38 24.51
CA SER A 92 -0.98 -4.03 25.51
C SER A 92 -1.00 -3.29 26.86
N ALA A 93 -0.01 -2.45 27.15
CA ALA A 93 0.16 -1.80 28.46
C ALA A 93 -0.64 -0.50 28.57
N THR A 94 -0.86 0.20 27.46
CA THR A 94 -1.82 1.31 27.41
C THR A 94 -3.22 0.72 27.52
N SER A 95 -3.79 0.77 28.72
CA SER A 95 -5.14 0.28 28.95
C SER A 95 -6.12 0.92 27.95
N GLY A 96 -7.16 0.18 27.54
CA GLY A 96 -8.16 0.69 26.59
C GLY A 96 -8.80 2.02 27.03
N ALA A 97 -8.81 2.29 28.34
CA ALA A 97 -9.25 3.57 28.91
C ALA A 97 -8.33 4.73 28.53
N GLN A 98 -7.00 4.55 28.60
CA GLN A 98 -6.02 5.59 28.25
C GLN A 98 -6.03 5.90 26.74
N LEU A 99 -6.28 4.89 25.89
CA LEU A 99 -6.49 5.12 24.45
C LEU A 99 -7.80 5.87 24.17
N HIS A 100 -8.88 5.52 24.87
CA HIS A 100 -10.15 6.22 24.73
C HIS A 100 -10.02 7.68 25.14
N GLU A 101 -9.35 7.95 26.27
CA GLU A 101 -9.11 9.31 26.76
C GLU A 101 -8.28 10.14 25.77
N ALA A 102 -7.17 9.60 25.27
CA ALA A 102 -6.34 10.27 24.26
C ALA A 102 -7.14 10.59 22.99
N LEU A 103 -8.02 9.69 22.56
CA LEU A 103 -8.89 9.91 21.40
C LEU A 103 -9.95 10.98 21.67
N GLN A 104 -10.52 11.05 22.87
CA GLN A 104 -11.45 12.12 23.25
C GLN A 104 -10.76 13.49 23.27
N MET A 105 -9.55 13.56 23.80
CA MET A 105 -8.75 14.78 23.75
C MET A 105 -8.52 15.23 22.29
N GLN A 106 -8.20 14.29 21.39
CA GLN A 106 -8.05 14.60 19.97
C GLN A 106 -9.35 15.14 19.35
N LYS A 107 -10.51 14.55 19.70
CA LYS A 107 -11.82 15.03 19.23
C LYS A 107 -12.15 16.43 19.73
N GLU A 108 -11.84 16.74 20.97
CA GLU A 108 -12.04 18.07 21.56
C GLU A 108 -11.17 19.12 20.86
N VAL A 109 -9.91 18.79 20.54
CA VAL A 109 -9.04 19.68 19.76
C VAL A 109 -9.61 19.93 18.36
N GLN A 110 -10.11 18.89 17.69
CA GLN A 110 -10.77 19.04 16.38
C GLN A 110 -12.01 19.92 16.48
N LYS A 111 -12.85 19.71 17.50
CA LYS A 111 -14.06 20.52 17.72
C LYS A 111 -13.70 22.00 17.92
N ARG A 112 -12.73 22.31 18.78
CA ARG A 112 -12.28 23.70 19.01
C ARG A 112 -11.73 24.37 17.76
N LEU A 113 -11.09 23.61 16.88
CA LEU A 113 -10.63 24.13 15.60
C LEU A 113 -11.82 24.46 14.69
N THR A 114 -12.80 23.56 14.61
CA THR A 114 -14.03 23.79 13.84
C THR A 114 -14.79 25.00 14.36
N ASP A 115 -15.01 25.10 15.67
CA ASP A 115 -15.71 26.24 16.29
C ASP A 115 -14.98 27.56 15.97
N GLN A 116 -13.63 27.57 15.99
CA GLN A 116 -12.85 28.75 15.59
C GLN A 116 -13.02 29.11 14.12
N LEU A 117 -13.13 28.11 13.22
CA LEU A 117 -13.37 28.35 11.81
C LEU A 117 -14.78 28.89 11.56
N GLU A 118 -15.78 28.40 12.28
CA GLU A 118 -17.16 28.91 12.22
C GLU A 118 -17.26 30.36 12.71
N VAL A 119 -16.60 30.69 13.82
CA VAL A 119 -16.54 32.07 14.33
C VAL A 119 -15.87 32.99 13.32
N ARG A 120 -14.75 32.57 12.73
CA ARG A 120 -14.07 33.33 11.68
C ARG A 120 -14.97 33.49 10.45
N LEU A 121 -15.64 32.43 10.02
CA LEU A 121 -16.57 32.46 8.88
C LEU A 121 -17.75 33.40 9.15
N GLY A 122 -18.31 33.38 10.36
CA GLY A 122 -19.37 34.31 10.78
C GLY A 122 -18.92 35.77 10.71
N GLN A 123 -17.72 36.07 11.20
CA GLN A 123 -17.14 37.42 11.10
C GLN A 123 -16.96 37.86 9.63
N TRP A 124 -16.49 36.97 8.75
CA TRP A 124 -16.38 37.27 7.31
C TRP A 124 -17.75 37.58 6.68
N LEU A 125 -18.80 36.86 7.07
CA LEU A 125 -20.15 37.05 6.55
C LEU A 125 -20.79 38.34 7.06
N GLU A 126 -20.59 38.69 8.34
CA GLU A 126 -21.11 39.92 8.93
C GLU A 126 -20.41 41.19 8.39
N VAL A 127 -19.10 41.11 8.16
CA VAL A 127 -18.33 42.17 7.49
C VAL A 127 -18.70 42.29 6.00
N GLY A 128 -19.03 41.18 5.34
CA GLY A 128 -19.53 41.15 3.96
C GLY A 128 -20.94 41.73 3.79
N GLY A 129 -21.80 41.62 4.81
CA GLY A 129 -23.17 42.12 4.82
C GLY A 129 -23.30 43.65 4.82
N ASN A 130 -22.27 44.38 5.30
CA ASN A 130 -22.26 45.85 5.34
C ASN A 130 -21.67 46.52 4.09
N ARG A 131 -21.45 45.77 2.99
CA ARG A 131 -20.94 46.32 1.71
C ARG A 131 -21.88 46.08 0.53
N ALA A 132 -23.08 45.55 0.74
CA ALA A 132 -24.09 45.34 -0.31
C ALA A 132 -25.06 46.52 -0.47
N SER A 133 -24.62 47.75 -0.18
CA SER A 133 -25.31 48.98 -0.58
C SER A 133 -24.34 49.84 -1.37
N GLY A 134 -24.36 49.69 -2.69
CA GLY A 134 -23.64 50.57 -3.60
C GLY A 134 -22.66 49.84 -4.50
N ILE A 135 -23.17 49.28 -5.60
CA ILE A 135 -22.68 49.54 -6.96
C ILE A 135 -23.62 48.85 -7.95
N GLY A 136 -24.62 49.61 -8.40
CA GLY A 136 -25.31 49.34 -9.66
C GLY A 136 -24.45 49.77 -10.85
N LEU A 137 -24.79 49.20 -12.01
CA LEU A 137 -24.32 49.52 -13.35
C LEU A 137 -22.88 49.01 -13.58
N TYR A 138 -22.61 48.06 -14.47
CA TYR A 138 -22.72 48.18 -15.92
C TYR A 138 -23.15 46.85 -16.58
N TYR A 139 -24.22 46.89 -17.38
CA TYR A 139 -24.52 45.87 -18.39
C TYR A 139 -23.97 46.36 -19.74
N ASN A 140 -23.17 45.52 -20.39
CA ASN A 140 -22.66 45.72 -21.75
C ASN A 140 -23.78 45.70 -22.79
N ARG A 141 -23.73 46.64 -23.74
CA ARG A 141 -24.27 46.53 -25.09
C ARG A 141 -23.16 46.85 -26.08
#